data_AF-A0A1Y2SH71-F1
#
_entry.id   AF-A0A1Y2SH71-F1
#
_cell.length_a   1.000
_cell.length_b   1.000
_cell.length_c   1.000
_cell.angle_alpha   90.00
_cell.angle_beta   90.00
_cell.angle_gamma   90.00
#
_symmetry.space_group_name_H-M   'P 1'
#
loop_
_entity.id
_entity.type
_entity.pdbx_description
1 polymer ?
#
loop_
_entity_poly.entity_id
_entity_poly.type
_entity_poly.pdbx_seq_one_letter_code
_entity_poly.pdbx_strand_id
1 'polypeptide(L)'
;MEHLKSGLSATGQTRSKFRMGDITATTLDHINKCVMPKGLQGGFVYVAKSNIGLVKVGKTRNVPARIKQLSSGSGVAITDVFCTSVEQKYSEIESRSHCLLSAYSCAGEWFSADFEVVKQVVQQVANELHAKPISRVKHNPYHVYLWICANVEQEKLESVLLDILSDESKNFLCSLGAGVPAYIASYIHAYGAVILLNNSAAHEIYPNGYRNAELSVIEAEWKQVGSEGEVEESDLTDHILDISNISELNSQAESWRNQSVSKYFSHFLNIEKLALAQRMEANA
;
A
#
# COMPACT_ATOMS: atom_id res chain seq x y z
N MET A 1 -35.12 35.37 -43.84
CA MET A 1 -35.48 34.33 -42.85
C MET A 1 -35.09 32.98 -43.43
N GLU A 2 -33.79 32.68 -43.36
CA GLU A 2 -33.23 31.39 -43.71
C GLU A 2 -33.06 30.61 -42.42
N HIS A 3 -33.66 29.42 -42.30
CA HIS A 3 -33.12 28.40 -41.42
C HIS A 3 -33.23 27.04 -42.10
N LEU A 4 -32.03 26.56 -42.42
CA LEU A 4 -31.69 25.28 -43.02
C LEU A 4 -32.09 24.10 -42.14
N LYS A 5 -32.61 23.08 -42.82
CA LYS A 5 -32.73 21.70 -42.36
C LYS A 5 -31.37 21.01 -42.32
N SER A 6 -31.35 19.96 -41.49
CA SER A 6 -30.55 18.73 -41.56
C SER A 6 -29.03 18.81 -41.33
N GLY A 7 -28.60 18.17 -40.25
CA GLY A 7 -27.21 17.87 -39.97
C GLY A 7 -27.02 17.01 -38.72
N LEU A 8 -27.79 15.93 -38.57
CA LEU A 8 -27.47 14.87 -37.61
C LEU A 8 -26.31 14.05 -38.20
N SER A 9 -25.09 14.52 -37.93
CA SER A 9 -23.86 13.78 -38.18
C SER A 9 -23.50 13.03 -36.90
N ALA A 10 -23.65 11.70 -36.95
CA ALA A 10 -23.06 10.77 -36.00
C ALA A 10 -21.54 10.80 -36.15
N THR A 11 -20.88 11.78 -35.53
CA THR A 11 -19.44 11.71 -35.32
C THR A 11 -19.20 10.90 -34.05
N GLY A 12 -18.53 9.76 -34.23
CA GLY A 12 -18.02 8.96 -33.13
C GLY A 12 -17.11 9.81 -32.26
N GLN A 13 -17.65 10.30 -31.14
CA GLN A 13 -16.82 10.75 -30.03
C GLN A 13 -16.07 9.53 -29.53
N THR A 14 -14.83 9.41 -29.96
CA THR A 14 -13.83 8.62 -29.24
C THR A 14 -13.88 9.08 -27.79
N ARG A 15 -14.21 8.15 -26.88
CA ARG A 15 -14.16 8.40 -25.44
C ARG A 15 -12.81 9.04 -25.13
N SER A 16 -12.83 10.30 -24.71
CA SER A 16 -11.67 11.03 -24.24
C SER A 16 -10.91 10.13 -23.27
N LYS A 17 -9.63 9.85 -23.58
CA LYS A 17 -8.75 9.09 -22.70
C LYS A 17 -8.72 9.81 -21.36
N PHE A 18 -9.14 9.08 -20.33
CA PHE A 18 -9.07 9.43 -18.93
C PHE A 18 -7.77 10.21 -18.62
N ARG A 19 -7.89 11.47 -18.23
CA ARG A 19 -6.80 12.21 -17.58
C ARG A 19 -7.10 12.17 -16.10
N MET A 20 -6.38 11.33 -15.34
CA MET A 20 -6.26 11.58 -13.90
C MET A 20 -5.64 12.96 -13.78
N GLY A 21 -6.43 13.95 -13.37
CA GLY A 21 -5.87 15.25 -13.06
C GLY A 21 -4.92 15.07 -11.89
N ASP A 22 -3.63 15.31 -12.12
CA ASP A 22 -2.52 15.52 -11.17
C ASP A 22 -2.64 14.91 -9.75
N ILE A 23 -3.21 13.70 -9.61
CA ILE A 23 -3.06 12.91 -8.39
C ILE A 23 -1.58 12.59 -8.31
N THR A 24 -0.92 13.00 -7.23
CA THR A 24 0.50 12.69 -7.06
C THR A 24 0.72 11.18 -7.19
N ALA A 25 1.84 10.76 -7.80
CA ALA A 25 2.13 9.33 -7.97
C ALA A 25 2.08 8.56 -6.62
N THR A 26 2.50 9.22 -5.53
CA THR A 26 2.45 8.72 -4.16
C THR A 26 1.02 8.51 -3.66
N THR A 27 0.13 9.49 -3.89
CA THR A 27 -1.29 9.37 -3.54
C THR A 27 -1.96 8.25 -4.34
N LEU A 28 -1.61 8.09 -5.61
CA LEU A 28 -2.16 7.05 -6.48
C LEU A 28 -1.75 5.63 -6.05
N ASP A 29 -0.47 5.42 -5.73
CA ASP A 29 0.03 4.12 -5.23
C ASP A 29 -0.65 3.74 -3.91
N HIS A 30 -0.81 4.71 -2.99
CA HIS A 30 -1.53 4.50 -1.74
C HIS A 30 -2.99 4.08 -1.98
N ILE A 31 -3.72 4.82 -2.82
CA ILE A 31 -5.14 4.53 -3.12
C ILE A 31 -5.31 3.15 -3.75
N ASN A 32 -4.44 2.76 -4.69
CA ASN A 32 -4.55 1.49 -5.42
C ASN A 32 -4.53 0.27 -4.50
N LYS A 33 -3.96 0.40 -3.31
CA LYS A 33 -3.88 -0.66 -2.28
C LYS A 33 -5.11 -0.67 -1.34
N CYS A 34 -5.99 0.33 -1.41
CA CYS A 34 -7.16 0.48 -0.54
C CYS A 34 -8.39 -0.30 -1.04
N VAL A 35 -8.25 -1.62 -1.10
CA VAL A 35 -9.32 -2.56 -1.48
C VAL A 35 -9.54 -3.55 -0.34
N MET A 36 -10.78 -3.65 0.12
CA MET A 36 -11.13 -4.55 1.21
C MET A 36 -11.30 -5.97 0.67
N PRO A 37 -10.60 -6.98 1.22
CA PRO A 37 -10.79 -8.36 0.82
C PRO A 37 -12.25 -8.80 0.95
N LYS A 38 -12.66 -9.73 0.09
CA LYS A 38 -13.98 -10.37 0.21
C LYS A 38 -14.00 -11.20 1.50
N GLY A 39 -15.05 -11.03 2.31
CA GLY A 39 -15.24 -11.76 3.56
C GLY A 39 -14.62 -11.12 4.80
N LEU A 40 -13.78 -10.07 4.67
CA LEU A 40 -13.34 -9.28 5.83
C LEU A 40 -14.47 -8.33 6.27
N GLN A 41 -14.73 -8.20 7.57
CA GLN A 41 -15.63 -7.15 8.07
C GLN A 41 -14.95 -5.77 7.96
N GLY A 42 -15.75 -4.72 7.78
CA GLY A 42 -15.24 -3.34 7.72
C GLY A 42 -15.22 -2.71 6.34
N GLY A 43 -14.54 -1.57 6.26
CA GLY A 43 -14.49 -0.72 5.09
C GLY A 43 -13.55 0.47 5.26
N PHE A 44 -13.52 1.30 4.23
CA PHE A 44 -12.79 2.56 4.23
C PHE A 44 -13.76 3.73 4.34
N VAL A 45 -13.39 4.73 5.13
CA VAL A 45 -13.91 6.09 5.00
C VAL A 45 -12.87 6.91 4.25
N TYR A 46 -13.26 7.55 3.16
CA TYR A 46 -12.38 8.35 2.33
C TYR A 46 -12.80 9.82 2.31
N VAL A 47 -11.81 10.68 2.12
CA VAL A 47 -11.97 12.11 1.84
C VAL A 47 -11.35 12.36 0.47
N ALA A 48 -12.09 12.95 -0.47
CA ALA A 48 -11.63 13.19 -1.83
C ALA A 48 -11.79 14.67 -2.19
N LYS A 49 -10.71 15.31 -2.63
CA LYS A 49 -10.72 16.69 -3.14
C LYS A 49 -10.88 16.70 -4.64
N SER A 50 -11.77 17.53 -5.14
CA SER A 50 -11.91 17.79 -6.58
C SER A 50 -11.02 18.94 -7.04
N ASN A 51 -10.76 19.00 -8.35
CA ASN A 51 -10.03 20.07 -9.02
C ASN A 51 -10.73 21.43 -8.94
N ILE A 52 -12.02 21.47 -8.59
CA ILE A 52 -12.78 22.71 -8.34
C ILE A 52 -12.80 23.10 -6.86
N GLY A 53 -12.02 22.42 -6.00
CA GLY A 53 -11.86 22.76 -4.59
C GLY A 53 -12.95 22.19 -3.66
N LEU A 54 -13.96 21.50 -4.17
CA LEU A 54 -14.96 20.82 -3.33
C LEU A 54 -14.40 19.51 -2.78
N VAL A 55 -14.74 19.20 -1.54
CA VAL A 55 -14.29 18.00 -0.83
C VAL A 55 -15.47 17.07 -0.56
N LYS A 56 -15.30 15.77 -0.77
CA LYS A 56 -16.31 14.75 -0.52
C LYS A 56 -15.84 13.81 0.59
N VAL A 57 -16.73 13.50 1.52
CA VAL A 57 -16.55 12.38 2.45
C VAL A 57 -17.45 11.24 1.99
N GLY A 58 -16.92 10.02 1.94
CA GLY A 58 -17.75 8.86 1.68
C GLY A 58 -17.16 7.59 2.24
N LYS A 59 -17.92 6.50 2.13
CA LYS A 59 -17.44 5.15 2.45
C LYS A 59 -17.41 4.20 1.28
N THR A 60 -16.53 3.22 1.35
CA THR A 60 -16.43 2.17 0.33
C THR A 60 -15.64 0.97 0.83
N ARG A 61 -15.81 -0.17 0.17
CA ARG A 61 -14.92 -1.34 0.31
C ARG A 61 -13.86 -1.38 -0.79
N ASN A 62 -13.92 -0.50 -1.78
CA ASN A 62 -12.97 -0.40 -2.87
C ASN A 62 -12.79 1.09 -3.22
N VAL A 63 -11.73 1.71 -2.69
CA VAL A 63 -11.46 3.15 -2.89
C VAL A 63 -11.10 3.44 -4.35
N PRO A 64 -10.21 2.68 -5.03
CA PRO A 64 -9.90 2.92 -6.45
C PRO A 64 -11.12 2.95 -7.36
N ALA A 65 -12.00 1.95 -7.25
CA ALA A 65 -13.21 1.89 -8.06
C ALA A 65 -14.14 3.07 -7.79
N ARG A 66 -14.24 3.49 -6.52
CA ARG A 66 -15.08 4.63 -6.13
C ARG A 66 -14.52 5.96 -6.64
N ILE A 67 -13.22 6.20 -6.52
CA ILE A 67 -12.58 7.43 -7.04
C ILE A 67 -12.72 7.48 -8.56
N LYS A 68 -12.51 6.36 -9.27
CA LYS A 68 -12.76 6.26 -10.70
C LYS A 68 -14.22 6.58 -11.06
N GLN A 69 -15.17 6.04 -10.31
CA GLN A 69 -16.59 6.31 -10.50
C GLN A 69 -16.90 7.81 -10.32
N LEU A 70 -16.39 8.44 -9.26
CA LEU A 70 -16.55 9.87 -9.03
C LEU A 70 -15.99 10.68 -10.19
N SER A 71 -14.72 10.47 -10.56
CA SER A 71 -14.10 11.19 -11.67
C SER A 71 -14.86 11.04 -13.00
N SER A 72 -15.39 9.85 -13.29
CA SER A 72 -16.13 9.58 -14.53
C SER A 72 -17.59 10.05 -14.51
N GLY A 73 -18.23 10.04 -13.34
CA GLY A 73 -19.68 10.22 -13.20
C GLY A 73 -20.11 11.64 -12.85
N SER A 74 -19.28 12.41 -12.15
CA SER A 74 -19.58 13.80 -11.77
C SER A 74 -18.91 14.85 -12.65
N GLY A 75 -18.07 14.44 -13.61
CA GLY A 75 -17.36 15.37 -14.51
C GLY A 75 -16.31 16.23 -13.82
N VAL A 76 -16.01 15.99 -12.54
CA VAL A 76 -14.96 16.67 -11.77
C VAL A 76 -13.79 15.73 -11.57
N ALA A 77 -12.57 16.22 -11.77
CA ALA A 77 -11.37 15.42 -11.54
C ALA A 77 -11.04 15.41 -10.05
N ILE A 78 -10.70 14.25 -9.50
CA ILE A 78 -10.20 14.14 -8.12
C ILE A 78 -8.70 14.40 -8.13
N THR A 79 -8.21 15.29 -7.26
CA THR A 79 -6.79 15.67 -7.15
C THR A 79 -6.12 15.02 -5.94
N ASP A 80 -6.85 14.87 -4.83
CA ASP A 80 -6.30 14.36 -3.58
C ASP A 80 -7.28 13.39 -2.93
N VAL A 81 -6.73 12.36 -2.27
CA VAL A 81 -7.53 11.39 -1.51
C VAL A 81 -6.82 11.02 -0.23
N PHE A 82 -7.57 11.03 0.85
CA PHE A 82 -7.21 10.43 2.13
C PHE A 82 -8.19 9.29 2.40
N CYS A 83 -7.74 8.22 3.06
CA CYS A 83 -8.64 7.20 3.56
C CYS A 83 -8.16 6.58 4.86
N THR A 84 -9.11 6.19 5.70
CA THR A 84 -8.88 5.40 6.91
C THR A 84 -9.65 4.09 6.82
N SER A 85 -9.00 2.98 7.19
CA SER A 85 -9.60 1.64 7.22
C SER A 85 -10.02 1.29 8.63
N VAL A 86 -11.28 0.87 8.81
CA VAL A 86 -11.81 0.50 10.13
C VAL A 86 -12.58 -0.82 10.06
N GLU A 87 -12.45 -1.62 11.11
CA GLU A 87 -13.03 -2.98 11.16
C GLU A 87 -14.56 -2.92 11.18
N GLN A 88 -15.09 -1.88 11.81
CA GLN A 88 -16.51 -1.64 12.02
C GLN A 88 -16.80 -0.14 12.00
N LYS A 89 -18.08 0.25 12.04
CA LYS A 89 -18.53 1.65 12.21
C LYS A 89 -18.15 2.65 11.11
N TYR A 90 -17.55 2.24 9.99
CA TYR A 90 -17.27 3.17 8.87
C TYR A 90 -18.53 3.88 8.33
N SER A 91 -19.70 3.26 8.41
CA SER A 91 -20.99 3.90 8.11
C SER A 91 -21.37 5.00 9.10
N GLU A 92 -21.11 4.77 10.38
CA GLU A 92 -21.41 5.72 11.45
C GLU A 92 -20.44 6.90 11.42
N ILE A 93 -19.16 6.61 11.13
CA ILE A 93 -18.13 7.64 10.94
C ILE A 93 -18.51 8.58 9.79
N GLU A 94 -18.86 8.04 8.63
CA GLU A 94 -19.29 8.85 7.47
C GLU A 94 -20.50 9.73 7.85
N SER A 95 -21.54 9.13 8.43
CA SER A 95 -22.77 9.85 8.80
C SER A 95 -22.51 10.97 9.80
N ARG A 96 -21.75 10.70 10.87
CA ARG A 96 -21.43 11.72 11.89
C ARG A 96 -20.49 12.80 11.35
N SER A 97 -19.58 12.45 10.44
CA SER A 97 -18.75 13.43 9.75
C SER A 97 -19.60 14.36 8.88
N HIS A 98 -20.59 13.82 8.14
CA HIS A 98 -21.53 14.64 7.36
C HIS A 98 -22.35 15.58 8.26
N CYS A 99 -22.79 15.11 9.44
CA CYS A 99 -23.48 15.97 10.41
C CYS A 99 -22.62 17.15 10.86
N LEU A 100 -21.35 16.90 11.23
CA LEU A 100 -20.42 17.95 11.65
C LEU A 100 -20.06 18.92 10.53
N LEU A 101 -20.03 18.45 9.28
CA LEU A 101 -19.72 19.26 8.10
C LEU A 101 -20.95 19.88 7.44
N SER A 102 -22.14 19.70 8.00
CA SER A 102 -23.42 20.11 7.38
C SER A 102 -23.47 21.60 7.04
N ALA A 103 -22.84 22.46 7.85
CA ALA A 103 -22.73 23.89 7.60
C ALA A 103 -21.93 24.25 6.33
N TYR A 104 -21.08 23.34 5.86
CA TYR A 104 -20.26 23.50 4.66
C TYR A 104 -20.83 22.74 3.45
N SER A 105 -22.00 22.09 3.58
CA SER A 105 -22.59 21.28 2.52
C SER A 105 -23.09 22.15 1.36
N CYS A 106 -22.65 21.82 0.14
CA CYS A 106 -23.01 22.57 -1.06
C CYS A 106 -24.00 21.79 -1.93
N ALA A 107 -23.72 20.52 -2.20
CA ALA A 107 -24.52 19.68 -3.09
C ALA A 107 -24.33 18.21 -2.77
N GLY A 108 -25.35 17.59 -2.19
CA GLY A 108 -25.31 16.18 -1.77
C GLY A 108 -24.25 15.97 -0.68
N GLU A 109 -23.26 15.14 -0.98
CA GLU A 109 -22.18 14.74 -0.06
C GLU A 109 -20.87 15.52 -0.35
N TRP A 110 -20.97 16.71 -0.96
CA TRP A 110 -19.84 17.60 -1.25
C TRP A 110 -19.87 18.84 -0.36
N PHE A 111 -18.70 19.21 0.15
CA PHE A 111 -18.48 20.29 1.11
C PHE A 111 -17.54 21.35 0.52
N SER A 112 -17.86 22.62 0.74
CA SER A 112 -16.95 23.76 0.52
C SER A 112 -16.15 24.02 1.78
N ALA A 113 -15.21 23.11 2.08
CA ALA A 113 -14.29 23.21 3.20
C ALA A 113 -12.88 22.78 2.76
N ASP A 114 -11.88 23.20 3.53
CA ASP A 114 -10.50 22.79 3.28
C ASP A 114 -10.33 21.27 3.46
N PHE A 115 -9.48 20.67 2.63
CA PHE A 115 -9.28 19.21 2.61
C PHE A 115 -8.71 18.67 3.92
N GLU A 116 -7.76 19.38 4.54
CA GLU A 116 -7.17 18.96 5.82
C GLU A 116 -8.18 19.10 6.96
N VAL A 117 -9.02 20.14 6.94
CA VAL A 117 -10.11 20.29 7.92
C VAL A 117 -11.09 19.12 7.84
N VAL A 118 -11.52 18.75 6.63
CA VAL A 118 -12.44 17.61 6.45
C VAL A 118 -11.81 16.29 6.89
N LYS A 119 -10.52 16.08 6.59
CA LYS A 119 -9.74 14.93 7.05
C LYS A 119 -9.67 14.85 8.57
N GLN A 120 -9.37 15.96 9.24
CA GLN A 120 -9.33 16.03 10.70
C GLN A 120 -10.69 15.69 11.33
N VAL A 121 -11.80 16.16 10.75
CA VAL A 121 -13.15 15.79 11.22
C VAL A 121 -13.37 14.29 11.13
N VAL A 122 -13.01 13.65 10.00
CA VAL A 122 -13.15 12.19 9.84
C VAL A 122 -12.30 11.44 10.86
N GLN A 123 -11.06 11.88 11.09
CA GLN A 123 -10.16 11.27 12.09
C GLN A 123 -10.69 11.46 13.51
N GLN A 124 -11.18 12.65 13.86
CA GLN A 124 -11.79 12.94 15.16
C GLN A 124 -12.98 12.02 15.40
N VAL A 125 -13.90 11.91 14.44
CA VAL A 125 -15.09 11.05 14.56
C VAL A 125 -14.70 9.57 14.71
N ALA A 126 -13.70 9.10 13.95
CA ALA A 126 -13.20 7.74 14.09
C ALA A 126 -12.66 7.46 15.51
N ASN A 127 -11.92 8.43 16.08
CA ASN A 127 -11.39 8.36 17.43
C ASN A 127 -12.50 8.38 18.49
N GLU A 128 -13.47 9.29 18.38
CA GLU A 128 -14.63 9.38 19.28
C GLU A 128 -15.47 8.10 19.30
N LEU A 129 -15.59 7.43 18.16
CA LEU A 129 -16.32 6.17 18.05
C LEU A 129 -15.49 4.94 18.48
N HIS A 130 -14.25 5.15 18.91
CA HIS A 130 -13.27 4.11 19.21
C HIS A 130 -13.18 3.08 18.08
N ALA A 131 -13.18 3.57 16.83
CA ALA A 131 -13.15 2.70 15.67
C ALA A 131 -11.78 2.02 15.62
N LYS A 132 -11.78 0.69 15.74
CA LYS A 132 -10.56 -0.08 15.60
C LYS A 132 -10.08 0.05 14.16
N PRO A 133 -8.85 0.56 13.93
CA PRO A 133 -8.28 0.48 12.60
C PRO A 133 -8.23 -1.01 12.22
N ILE A 134 -8.49 -1.33 10.96
CA ILE A 134 -8.11 -2.65 10.47
C ILE A 134 -6.60 -2.68 10.61
N SER A 135 -6.11 -3.38 11.65
CA SER A 135 -4.72 -3.80 11.71
C SER A 135 -4.51 -4.47 10.37
N ARG A 136 -3.71 -3.85 9.50
CA ARG A 136 -3.50 -4.34 8.13
C ARG A 136 -3.22 -5.81 8.27
N VAL A 137 -4.21 -6.67 7.99
CA VAL A 137 -3.93 -8.05 7.67
C VAL A 137 -3.29 -7.85 6.31
N LYS A 138 -1.96 -7.68 6.34
CA LYS A 138 -1.11 -7.42 5.19
C LYS A 138 -1.16 -8.69 4.35
N HIS A 139 -2.30 -9.01 3.76
CA HIS A 139 -2.34 -9.73 2.51
C HIS A 139 -1.89 -8.72 1.47
N ASN A 140 -0.59 -8.46 1.52
CA ASN A 140 0.10 -7.85 0.41
C ASN A 140 -0.19 -8.78 -0.78
N PRO A 141 -0.87 -8.33 -1.84
CA PRO A 141 -1.15 -9.17 -3.01
C PRO A 141 0.11 -9.88 -3.53
N TYR A 142 1.27 -9.27 -3.28
CA TYR A 142 2.58 -9.86 -3.49
C TYR A 142 2.84 -11.13 -2.66
N HIS A 143 2.42 -11.25 -1.40
CA HIS A 143 2.57 -12.49 -0.62
C HIS A 143 1.70 -13.63 -1.18
N VAL A 144 0.50 -13.33 -1.69
CA VAL A 144 -0.35 -14.33 -2.38
C VAL A 144 0.32 -14.77 -3.68
N TYR A 145 0.87 -13.83 -4.44
CA TYR A 145 1.61 -14.12 -5.66
C TYR A 145 2.88 -14.94 -5.40
N LEU A 146 3.68 -14.57 -4.40
CA LEU A 146 4.86 -15.32 -3.95
C LEU A 146 4.46 -16.72 -3.48
N TRP A 147 3.34 -16.88 -2.77
CA TRP A 147 2.81 -18.19 -2.42
C TRP A 147 2.47 -19.01 -3.67
N ILE A 148 1.78 -18.45 -4.67
CA ILE A 148 1.51 -19.15 -5.94
C ILE A 148 2.82 -19.59 -6.60
N CYS A 149 3.86 -18.74 -6.60
CA CYS A 149 5.15 -19.11 -7.16
C CYS A 149 5.85 -20.21 -6.36
N ALA A 150 5.83 -20.12 -5.03
CA ALA A 150 6.34 -21.14 -4.12
C ALA A 150 5.60 -22.49 -4.28
N ASN A 151 4.32 -22.46 -4.63
CA ASN A 151 3.53 -23.67 -4.92
C ASN A 151 3.94 -24.38 -6.20
N VAL A 152 4.56 -23.66 -7.12
CA VAL A 152 5.02 -24.23 -8.39
C VAL A 152 6.39 -24.83 -8.16
N GLU A 153 7.45 -24.01 -8.07
CA GLU A 153 8.84 -24.47 -7.92
C GLU A 153 9.74 -23.35 -7.34
N GLN A 154 10.85 -23.71 -6.71
CA GLN A 154 11.79 -22.77 -6.08
C GLN A 154 12.37 -21.75 -7.08
N GLU A 155 12.72 -22.17 -8.29
CA GLU A 155 13.27 -21.27 -9.32
C GLU A 155 12.30 -20.15 -9.71
N LYS A 156 11.00 -20.47 -9.77
CA LYS A 156 9.96 -19.49 -10.08
C LYS A 156 9.76 -18.50 -8.94
N LEU A 157 9.84 -18.96 -7.69
CA LEU A 157 9.83 -18.09 -6.52
C LEU A 157 11.01 -17.12 -6.56
N GLU A 158 12.23 -17.64 -6.80
CA GLU A 158 13.43 -16.82 -6.91
C GLU A 158 13.31 -15.78 -8.02
N SER A 159 12.88 -16.17 -9.22
CA SER A 159 12.70 -15.23 -10.33
C SER A 159 11.80 -14.06 -9.96
N VAL A 160 10.67 -14.32 -9.31
CA VAL A 160 9.75 -13.25 -8.89
C VAL A 160 10.35 -12.36 -7.80
N LEU A 161 11.08 -12.94 -6.86
CA LEU A 161 11.77 -12.16 -5.83
C LEU A 161 12.82 -11.24 -6.45
N LEU A 162 13.52 -11.69 -7.50
CA LEU A 162 14.55 -10.88 -8.15
C LEU A 162 13.98 -9.71 -8.96
N ASP A 163 12.70 -9.73 -9.35
CA ASP A 163 12.09 -8.66 -10.15
C ASP A 163 12.03 -7.31 -9.42
N ILE A 164 12.09 -7.31 -8.07
CA ILE A 164 12.12 -6.06 -7.29
C ILE A 164 13.50 -5.43 -7.16
N LEU A 165 14.56 -6.14 -7.57
CA LEU A 165 15.93 -5.67 -7.42
C LEU A 165 16.37 -4.92 -8.68
N SER A 166 17.11 -3.82 -8.49
CA SER A 166 17.87 -3.18 -9.57
C SER A 166 18.98 -4.12 -10.07
N ASP A 167 19.48 -3.88 -11.28
CA ASP A 167 20.58 -4.66 -11.83
C ASP A 167 21.87 -4.43 -11.02
N GLU A 168 22.07 -3.22 -10.50
CA GLU A 168 23.15 -2.89 -9.57
C GLU A 168 23.07 -3.73 -8.29
N SER A 169 21.88 -3.80 -7.67
CA SER A 169 21.65 -4.64 -6.49
C SER A 169 21.92 -6.11 -6.78
N LYS A 170 21.43 -6.64 -7.92
CA LYS A 170 21.65 -8.03 -8.32
C LYS A 170 23.12 -8.33 -8.49
N ASN A 171 23.85 -7.49 -9.21
CA ASN A 171 25.28 -7.66 -9.46
C ASN A 171 26.08 -7.67 -8.15
N PHE A 172 25.79 -6.74 -7.25
CA PHE A 172 26.41 -6.71 -5.93
C PHE A 172 26.10 -7.97 -5.12
N LEU A 173 24.84 -8.36 -5.00
CA LEU A 173 24.43 -9.52 -4.21
C LEU A 173 24.98 -10.84 -4.78
N CYS A 174 25.04 -10.97 -6.11
CA CYS A 174 25.67 -12.12 -6.77
C CYS A 174 27.16 -12.25 -6.43
N SER A 175 27.85 -11.13 -6.16
CA SER A 175 29.26 -11.17 -5.73
C SER A 175 29.44 -11.75 -4.32
N LEU A 176 28.38 -11.74 -3.49
CA LEU A 176 28.36 -12.34 -2.16
C LEU A 176 28.01 -13.83 -2.21
N GLY A 177 27.27 -14.27 -3.23
CA GLY A 177 26.99 -15.67 -3.51
C GLY A 177 25.72 -15.88 -4.33
N ALA A 178 25.60 -17.05 -4.97
CA ALA A 178 24.53 -17.31 -5.95
C ALA A 178 23.11 -17.32 -5.34
N GLY A 179 22.94 -17.77 -4.10
CA GLY A 179 21.65 -17.80 -3.41
C GLY A 179 21.30 -16.50 -2.68
N VAL A 180 22.27 -15.60 -2.51
CA VAL A 180 22.12 -14.36 -1.72
C VAL A 180 21.08 -13.40 -2.32
N PRO A 181 21.03 -13.15 -3.65
CA PRO A 181 20.07 -12.22 -4.23
C PRO A 181 18.61 -12.52 -3.86
N ALA A 182 18.16 -13.76 -4.02
CA ALA A 182 16.77 -14.14 -3.74
C ALA A 182 16.48 -14.15 -2.23
N TYR A 183 17.45 -14.57 -1.43
CA TYR A 183 17.35 -14.51 0.03
C TYR A 183 17.14 -13.08 0.51
N ILE A 184 17.96 -12.14 0.05
CA ILE A 184 17.86 -10.72 0.40
C ILE A 184 16.57 -10.09 -0.14
N ALA A 185 16.18 -10.39 -1.38
CA ALA A 185 14.90 -9.93 -1.92
C ALA A 185 13.70 -10.37 -1.04
N SER A 186 13.76 -11.55 -0.43
CA SER A 186 12.71 -12.01 0.48
C SER A 186 12.58 -11.14 1.74
N TYR A 187 13.68 -10.61 2.27
CA TYR A 187 13.66 -9.62 3.35
C TYR A 187 13.05 -8.32 2.88
N ILE A 188 13.44 -7.83 1.69
CA ILE A 188 12.89 -6.58 1.14
C ILE A 188 11.37 -6.70 0.92
N HIS A 189 10.86 -7.87 0.54
CA HIS A 189 9.42 -8.08 0.46
C HIS A 189 8.70 -8.00 1.81
N ALA A 190 9.34 -8.45 2.89
CA ALA A 190 8.77 -8.43 4.24
C ALA A 190 8.88 -7.05 4.91
N TYR A 191 10.03 -6.39 4.73
CA TYR A 191 10.46 -5.23 5.50
C TYR A 191 10.54 -3.94 4.67
N GLY A 192 10.53 -4.03 3.34
CA GLY A 192 10.58 -2.88 2.43
C GLY A 192 11.98 -2.40 2.09
N ALA A 193 12.98 -2.68 2.93
CA ALA A 193 14.39 -2.45 2.69
C ALA A 193 15.25 -3.33 3.61
N VAL A 194 16.53 -3.49 3.27
CA VAL A 194 17.54 -4.13 4.11
C VAL A 194 18.85 -3.36 4.04
N ILE A 195 19.60 -3.36 5.13
CA ILE A 195 20.94 -2.78 5.24
C ILE A 195 21.92 -3.93 5.46
N LEU A 196 22.83 -4.13 4.51
CA LEU A 196 23.89 -5.12 4.65
C LEU A 196 25.13 -4.44 5.22
N LEU A 197 25.55 -4.87 6.41
CA LEU A 197 26.67 -4.29 7.13
C LEU A 197 27.91 -5.17 6.95
N ASN A 198 29.00 -4.60 6.43
CA ASN A 198 30.30 -5.24 6.36
C ASN A 198 31.31 -4.38 7.14
N ASN A 199 31.60 -4.77 8.37
CA ASN A 199 32.35 -3.95 9.31
C ASN A 199 31.70 -2.56 9.48
N SER A 200 32.34 -1.49 8.98
CA SER A 200 31.83 -0.12 9.05
C SER A 200 31.12 0.35 7.77
N ALA A 201 31.17 -0.44 6.69
CA ALA A 201 30.52 -0.11 5.43
C ALA A 201 29.08 -0.65 5.42
N ALA A 202 28.11 0.20 5.08
CA ALA A 202 26.71 -0.19 4.97
C ALA A 202 26.22 -0.09 3.52
N HIS A 203 25.51 -1.13 3.08
CA HIS A 203 24.90 -1.22 1.76
C HIS A 203 23.39 -1.29 1.94
N GLU A 204 22.69 -0.21 1.63
CA GLU A 204 21.25 -0.13 1.69
C GLU A 204 20.65 -0.65 0.38
N ILE A 205 19.75 -1.62 0.49
CA ILE A 205 19.09 -2.27 -0.65
C ILE A 205 17.59 -2.18 -0.45
N TYR A 206 16.90 -1.61 -1.45
CA TYR A 206 15.47 -1.38 -1.44
C TYR A 206 14.91 -1.62 -2.86
N PRO A 207 13.57 -1.68 -3.04
CA PRO A 207 12.99 -1.96 -4.34
C PRO A 207 13.51 -0.99 -5.41
N ASN A 208 14.10 -1.55 -6.47
CA ASN A 208 14.71 -0.82 -7.58
C ASN A 208 15.80 0.17 -7.18
N GLY A 209 16.50 -0.05 -6.06
CA GLY A 209 17.58 0.83 -5.65
C GLY A 209 18.66 0.18 -4.80
N TYR A 210 19.77 0.90 -4.73
CA TYR A 210 21.00 0.48 -4.07
C TYR A 210 21.78 1.74 -3.70
N ARG A 211 22.24 1.83 -2.45
CA ARG A 211 23.08 2.93 -1.98
C ARG A 211 24.17 2.42 -1.04
N ASN A 212 25.36 3.00 -1.18
CA ASN A 212 26.45 2.84 -0.22
C ASN A 212 26.50 4.04 0.70
N ALA A 213 26.55 3.79 2.01
CA ALA A 213 26.67 4.83 3.02
C ALA A 213 27.45 4.31 4.24
N GLU A 214 27.88 5.21 5.10
CA GLU A 214 28.32 4.82 6.45
C GLU A 214 27.09 4.50 7.30
N LEU A 215 27.20 3.54 8.21
CA LEU A 215 26.11 3.17 9.11
C LEU A 215 25.59 4.38 9.90
N SER A 216 26.50 5.24 10.37
CA SER A 216 26.18 6.48 11.10
C SER A 216 25.28 7.44 10.31
N VAL A 217 25.45 7.49 8.98
CA VAL A 217 24.63 8.32 8.09
C VAL A 217 23.21 7.74 7.99
N ILE A 218 23.09 6.43 7.79
CA ILE A 218 21.80 5.75 7.74
C ILE A 218 21.04 5.89 9.07
N GLU A 219 21.74 5.70 10.20
CA GLU A 219 21.18 5.88 11.54
C GLU A 219 20.66 7.31 11.75
N ALA A 220 21.40 8.32 11.30
CA ALA A 220 20.99 9.72 11.42
C ALA A 220 19.74 10.02 10.58
N GLU A 221 19.67 9.51 9.35
CA GLU A 221 18.50 9.63 8.47
C GLU A 221 17.27 8.91 9.05
N TRP A 222 17.46 7.70 9.58
CA TRP A 222 16.37 6.93 10.21
C TRP A 222 15.77 7.65 11.42
N LYS A 223 16.61 8.24 12.27
CA LYS A 223 16.16 9.04 13.43
C LYS A 223 15.38 10.29 13.02
N GLN A 224 15.71 10.91 11.89
CA GLN A 224 14.92 12.03 11.35
C GLN A 224 13.52 11.56 10.94
N VAL A 225 13.42 10.43 10.24
CA VAL A 225 12.12 9.86 9.81
C VAL A 225 11.26 9.46 11.03
N GLY A 226 11.85 8.84 12.05
CA GLY A 226 11.14 8.47 13.29
C GLY A 226 10.76 9.64 14.19
N SER A 227 11.32 10.84 13.99
CA SER A 227 10.92 12.04 14.75
C SER A 227 9.63 12.70 14.23
N GLU A 228 9.16 12.32 13.04
CA GLU A 228 7.92 12.82 12.41
C GLU A 228 6.72 11.86 12.57
N GLY A 229 6.89 10.68 13.18
CA GLY A 229 5.83 9.72 13.48
C GLY A 229 6.33 8.55 14.34
N GLU A 230 5.41 7.88 15.06
CA GLU A 230 5.65 6.76 16.00
C GLU A 230 6.43 5.57 15.39
N VAL A 231 7.75 5.71 15.19
CA VAL A 231 8.67 4.62 14.79
C VAL A 231 9.63 4.42 15.96
N GLU A 232 9.60 3.25 16.60
CA GLU A 232 10.45 2.95 17.74
C GLU A 232 11.89 2.66 17.28
N GLU A 233 12.89 3.01 18.10
CA GLU A 233 14.33 2.79 17.79
C GLU A 233 14.66 1.30 17.55
N SER A 234 13.82 0.37 18.02
CA SER A 234 13.89 -1.07 17.77
C SER A 234 13.68 -1.49 16.32
N ASP A 235 13.16 -0.60 15.47
CA ASP A 235 12.79 -0.94 14.10
C ASP A 235 14.01 -1.05 13.18
N LEU A 236 15.07 -0.26 13.39
CA LEU A 236 16.24 -0.23 12.49
C LEU A 236 17.04 -1.53 12.52
N THR A 237 17.22 -2.14 13.70
CA THR A 237 18.01 -3.37 13.86
C THR A 237 17.42 -4.56 13.09
N ASP A 238 16.09 -4.58 12.92
CA ASP A 238 15.41 -5.62 12.15
C ASP A 238 15.70 -5.54 10.65
N HIS A 239 16.20 -4.39 10.18
CA HIS A 239 16.63 -4.19 8.80
C HIS A 239 18.12 -4.47 8.58
N ILE A 240 18.92 -4.68 9.63
CA ILE A 240 20.37 -4.86 9.49
C ILE A 240 20.72 -6.35 9.40
N LEU A 241 21.45 -6.72 8.35
CA LEU A 241 22.09 -8.03 8.22
C LEU A 241 23.60 -7.85 8.21
N ASP A 242 24.29 -8.48 9.16
CA ASP A 242 25.74 -8.54 9.17
C ASP A 242 26.23 -9.53 8.10
N ILE A 243 27.00 -9.01 7.15
CA ILE A 243 27.60 -9.77 6.04
C ILE A 243 29.13 -9.87 6.16
N SER A 244 29.70 -9.53 7.32
CA SER A 244 31.13 -9.63 7.59
C SER A 244 31.64 -11.08 7.49
N ASN A 245 30.75 -12.05 7.69
CA ASN A 245 31.00 -13.48 7.47
C ASN A 245 30.23 -14.00 6.25
N ILE A 246 30.83 -13.88 5.06
CA ILE A 246 30.22 -14.29 3.79
C ILE A 246 29.88 -15.80 3.76
N SER A 247 30.66 -16.65 4.44
CA SER A 247 30.38 -18.09 4.50
C SER A 247 29.09 -18.39 5.27
N GLU A 248 28.85 -17.65 6.35
CA GLU A 248 27.65 -17.78 7.15
C GLU A 248 26.43 -17.25 6.39
N LEU A 249 26.55 -16.09 5.73
CA LEU A 249 25.50 -15.56 4.87
C LEU A 249 25.09 -16.56 3.77
N ASN A 250 26.06 -17.19 3.11
CA ASN A 250 25.79 -18.21 2.10
C ASN A 250 25.09 -19.44 2.69
N SER A 251 25.49 -19.88 3.88
CA SER A 251 24.83 -20.98 4.57
C SER A 251 23.37 -20.65 4.93
N GLN A 252 23.11 -19.42 5.38
CA GLN A 252 21.76 -18.93 5.66
C GLN A 252 20.91 -18.84 4.39
N ALA A 253 21.45 -18.31 3.29
CA ALA A 253 20.77 -18.23 2.00
C ALA A 253 20.40 -19.61 1.47
N GLU A 254 21.31 -20.59 1.57
CA GLU A 254 21.05 -21.97 1.17
C GLU A 254 20.02 -22.66 2.09
N SER A 255 20.09 -22.43 3.40
CA SER A 255 19.10 -22.91 4.35
C SER A 255 17.70 -22.35 4.03
N TRP A 256 17.63 -21.04 3.74
CA TRP A 256 16.42 -20.39 3.29
C TRP A 256 15.90 -21.04 2.01
N ARG A 257 16.75 -21.22 0.98
CA ARG A 257 16.38 -21.82 -0.30
C ARG A 257 15.74 -23.20 -0.16
N ASN A 258 16.29 -24.02 0.73
CA ASN A 258 15.78 -25.36 1.00
C ASN A 258 14.47 -25.37 1.82
N GLN A 259 14.10 -24.26 2.46
CA GLN A 259 12.94 -24.17 3.35
C GLN A 259 11.88 -23.15 2.88
N SER A 260 12.20 -22.27 1.94
CA SER A 260 11.41 -21.08 1.60
C SER A 260 10.03 -21.45 1.11
N VAL A 261 9.94 -22.41 0.20
CA VAL A 261 8.66 -22.94 -0.29
C VAL A 261 7.81 -23.38 0.90
N SER A 262 8.32 -24.29 1.74
CA SER A 262 7.60 -24.79 2.91
C SER A 262 7.17 -23.67 3.87
N LYS A 263 8.06 -22.69 4.13
CA LYS A 263 7.75 -21.52 4.99
C LYS A 263 6.59 -20.69 4.44
N TYR A 264 6.62 -20.34 3.16
CA TYR A 264 5.54 -19.57 2.51
C TYR A 264 4.23 -20.35 2.54
N PHE A 265 4.27 -21.67 2.29
CA PHE A 265 3.13 -22.55 2.40
C PHE A 265 2.52 -22.57 3.81
N SER A 266 3.32 -22.83 4.84
CA SER A 266 2.85 -22.90 6.23
C SER A 266 2.29 -21.56 6.71
N HIS A 267 2.94 -20.45 6.36
CA HIS A 267 2.47 -19.12 6.69
C HIS A 267 1.07 -18.86 6.11
N PHE A 268 0.86 -19.18 4.82
CA PHE A 268 -0.43 -18.98 4.17
C PHE A 268 -1.52 -19.92 4.71
N LEU A 269 -1.19 -21.19 4.97
CA LEU A 269 -2.14 -22.14 5.58
C LEU A 269 -2.59 -21.69 6.98
N ASN A 270 -1.69 -21.13 7.79
CA ASN A 270 -2.04 -20.59 9.11
C ASN A 270 -2.98 -19.39 8.99
N ILE A 271 -2.72 -18.50 8.03
CA ILE A 271 -3.60 -17.38 7.71
C ILE A 271 -5.00 -17.87 7.33
N GLU A 272 -5.13 -18.83 6.41
CA GLU A 272 -6.42 -19.36 5.99
C GLU A 272 -7.17 -20.04 7.14
N LYS A 273 -6.45 -20.77 8.00
CA LYS A 273 -7.04 -21.36 9.23
C LYS A 273 -7.57 -20.30 10.18
N LEU A 274 -6.81 -19.22 10.42
CA LEU A 274 -7.26 -18.10 11.24
C LEU A 274 -8.48 -17.41 10.64
N ALA A 275 -8.47 -17.16 9.33
CA ALA A 275 -9.61 -16.58 8.62
C ALA A 275 -10.85 -17.46 8.69
N LEU A 276 -10.70 -18.78 8.61
CA LEU A 276 -11.79 -19.74 8.77
C LEU A 276 -12.34 -19.74 10.21
N ALA A 277 -11.47 -19.77 11.22
CA ALA A 277 -11.86 -19.72 12.62
C ALA A 277 -12.70 -18.45 12.93
N GLN A 278 -12.24 -17.29 12.46
CA GLN A 278 -12.98 -16.02 12.59
C GLN A 278 -14.36 -16.07 11.90
N ARG A 279 -14.47 -16.72 10.73
CA ARG A 279 -15.77 -16.90 10.07
C ARG A 279 -16.70 -17.83 10.84
N MET A 280 -16.16 -18.86 11.50
CA MET A 280 -16.96 -19.76 12.32
C MET A 280 -17.47 -19.05 13.58
N GLU A 281 -16.61 -18.27 14.25
CA GLU A 281 -17.00 -17.44 15.41
C GLU A 281 -18.05 -16.38 15.04
N ALA A 282 -17.95 -15.74 13.87
CA ALA A 282 -18.92 -14.74 13.44
C ALA A 282 -20.30 -15.32 13.07
N ASN A 283 -20.41 -16.64 12.92
CA ASN A 283 -21.65 -17.33 12.57
C ASN A 283 -22.22 -18.18 13.75
N ALA A 284 -21.56 -18.16 14.91
CA ALA A 284 -22.00 -18.80 16.15
C ALA A 284 -22.77 -17.82 17.05
#